data_AF-A0A834T9I7-F1
#
_entry.id   AF-A0A834T9I7-F1
#
_cell.length_a   1.000
_cell.length_b   1.000
_cell.length_c   1.000
_cell.angle_alpha   90.00
_cell.angle_beta   90.00
_cell.angle_gamma   90.00
#
_symmetry.space_group_name_H-M   'P 1'
#
loop_
_entity.id
_entity.type
_entity.pdbx_description
1 polymer ?
#
loop_
_entity_poly.entity_id
_entity_poly.type
_entity_poly.pdbx_seq_one_letter_code
_entity_poly.pdbx_strand_id
1 'polypeptide(L)'
;MEVDSAISTIHSSAKHLLPELEIYCYLLILLFLIDQKRYKEAKICSSASIVRLKNLNRRTVDVIASRLYFYYSYSYELTGDLAEIRG
;
A
#
# COMPACT_ATOMS: atom_id res chain seq x y z
N MET A 1 -4.77 52.21 -0.41
CA MET A 1 -3.58 51.48 0.08
C MET A 1 -4.02 50.79 1.35
N GLU A 2 -4.06 49.46 1.37
CA GLU A 2 -3.46 48.58 2.40
C GLU A 2 -3.60 47.16 1.83
N VAL A 3 -2.44 46.63 1.46
CA VAL A 3 -2.21 45.27 1.02
C VAL A 3 -2.06 44.48 2.30
N ASP A 4 -2.87 43.44 2.53
CA ASP A 4 -2.35 42.34 3.33
C ASP A 4 -2.84 40.98 2.84
N SER A 5 -1.85 40.27 2.32
CA SER A 5 -1.87 38.89 1.92
C SER A 5 -1.70 38.04 3.18
N ALA A 6 -2.78 37.41 3.65
CA ALA A 6 -2.68 36.30 4.60
C ALA A 6 -2.92 34.99 3.86
N ILE A 7 -1.88 34.57 3.12
CA ILE A 7 -1.59 33.16 2.89
C ILE A 7 -1.68 32.43 4.23
N SER A 8 -2.10 31.17 4.18
CA SER A 8 -2.00 30.17 5.25
C SER A 8 -3.11 30.13 6.30
N THR A 9 -4.34 29.86 5.87
CA THR A 9 -5.08 28.77 6.53
C THR A 9 -4.44 27.45 6.09
N ILE A 10 -3.19 27.21 6.54
CA ILE A 10 -2.59 25.87 6.50
C ILE A 10 -3.47 25.05 7.43
N HIS A 11 -4.44 24.39 6.82
CA HIS A 11 -5.28 23.40 7.47
C HIS A 11 -4.31 22.42 8.14
N SER A 12 -4.27 22.47 9.46
CA SER A 12 -3.52 21.57 10.33
C SER A 12 -4.15 20.17 10.34
N SER A 13 -4.39 19.61 9.15
CA SER A 13 -4.86 18.25 8.89
C SER A 13 -3.69 17.27 8.78
N ALA A 14 -2.66 17.43 9.61
CA ALA A 14 -1.46 16.62 9.59
C ALA A 14 -1.57 15.30 10.39
N LYS A 15 -2.77 14.81 10.77
CA LYS A 15 -2.87 13.76 11.80
C LYS A 15 -3.47 12.42 11.41
N HIS A 16 -3.94 12.27 10.18
CA HIS A 16 -4.21 10.95 9.62
C HIS A 16 -3.70 10.98 8.18
N LEU A 17 -2.44 10.58 7.97
CA LEU A 17 -2.06 10.04 6.67
C LEU A 17 -3.16 9.05 6.31
N LEU A 18 -3.91 9.34 5.25
CA LEU A 18 -5.07 8.52 4.92
C LEU A 18 -4.53 7.10 4.76
N PRO A 19 -5.13 6.10 5.43
CA PRO A 19 -4.66 4.72 5.33
C PRO A 19 -4.63 4.20 3.88
N GLU A 20 -5.41 4.83 2.99
CA GLU A 20 -5.34 4.67 1.54
C GLU A 20 -3.95 4.95 0.96
N LEU A 21 -3.30 6.03 1.39
CA LEU A 21 -1.96 6.40 0.93
C LEU A 21 -0.91 5.39 1.43
N GLU A 22 -1.04 4.92 2.68
CA GLU A 22 -0.17 3.90 3.24
C GLU A 22 -0.25 2.60 2.41
N ILE A 23 -1.46 2.11 2.13
CA ILE A 23 -1.69 0.93 1.30
C ILE A 23 -1.19 1.14 -0.14
N TYR A 24 -1.34 2.34 -0.69
CA TYR A 24 -0.84 2.67 -2.02
C TYR A 24 0.71 2.67 -2.08
N CYS A 25 1.37 3.21 -1.07
CA CYS A 25 2.83 3.12 -0.94
C CYS A 25 3.30 1.66 -0.87
N TYR A 26 2.59 0.82 -0.12
CA TYR A 26 2.88 -0.62 -0.09
C TYR A 26 2.76 -1.27 -1.47
N LEU A 27 1.72 -0.92 -2.24
CA LEU A 27 1.57 -1.41 -3.62
C LEU A 27 2.76 -0.99 -4.50
N LEU A 28 3.21 0.26 -4.42
CA LEU A 28 4.35 0.75 -5.18
C LEU A 28 5.65 0.06 -4.80
N ILE A 29 5.90 -0.11 -3.50
CA ILE A 29 7.09 -0.81 -2.99
C ILE A 29 7.09 -2.27 -3.45
N LEU A 30 5.93 -2.94 -3.37
CA LEU A 30 5.78 -4.31 -3.85
C LEU A 30 6.11 -4.40 -5.35
N LEU A 31 5.60 -3.48 -6.17
CA LEU A 31 5.87 -3.43 -7.59
C LEU A 31 7.36 -3.21 -7.88
N PHE A 32 7.99 -2.29 -7.15
CA PHE A 32 9.42 -2.00 -7.27
C PHE A 32 10.28 -3.20 -6.87
N LEU A 33 9.93 -3.91 -5.80
CA LEU A 33 10.66 -5.11 -5.36
C LEU A 33 10.54 -6.26 -6.37
N ILE A 34 9.37 -6.41 -7.00
CA ILE A 34 9.16 -7.38 -8.08
C ILE A 34 10.02 -7.02 -9.31
N ASP A 35 10.09 -5.75 -9.68
CA ASP A 35 10.91 -5.25 -10.80
C ASP A 35 12.42 -5.48 -10.55
N GLN A 36 12.87 -5.25 -9.32
CA GLN A 36 14.24 -5.54 -8.87
C GLN A 36 14.53 -7.04 -8.67
N LYS A 37 13.57 -7.93 -8.97
CA LYS A 37 13.65 -9.40 -8.77
C LYS A 37 13.95 -9.83 -7.32
N ARG A 38 13.64 -8.98 -6.33
CA ARG A 38 13.85 -9.27 -4.90
C ARG A 38 12.61 -9.93 -4.29
N TYR A 39 12.30 -11.14 -4.74
CA TYR A 39 11.04 -11.82 -4.42
C TYR A 39 10.86 -12.14 -2.93
N LYS A 40 11.94 -12.45 -2.20
CA LYS A 40 11.90 -12.69 -0.75
C LYS A 40 11.37 -11.49 0.03
N GLU A 41 11.79 -10.29 -0.36
CA GLU A 41 11.36 -9.05 0.29
C GLU A 41 9.97 -8.63 -0.17
N ALA A 42 9.64 -8.85 -1.45
CA ALA A 42 8.29 -8.67 -1.96
C ALA A 42 7.27 -9.53 -1.18
N LYS A 43 7.64 -10.77 -0.83
CA LYS A 43 6.82 -11.69 -0.03
C LYS A 43 6.57 -11.17 1.39
N ILE A 44 7.60 -10.64 2.06
CA ILE A 44 7.48 -10.05 3.41
C ILE A 44 6.68 -8.75 3.36
N CYS A 45 6.96 -7.89 2.37
CA CYS A 45 6.26 -6.63 2.20
C CYS A 45 4.77 -6.86 1.96
N SER A 46 4.43 -7.72 0.99
CA SER A 46 3.05 -8.02 0.62
C SER A 46 2.26 -8.67 1.76
N SER A 47 2.86 -9.58 2.55
CA SER A 47 2.19 -10.15 3.74
C SER A 47 1.90 -9.10 4.81
N ALA A 48 2.86 -8.19 5.08
CA ALA A 48 2.65 -7.06 5.98
C ALA A 48 1.54 -6.12 5.49
N SER A 49 1.48 -5.85 4.18
CA SER A 49 0.43 -5.02 3.58
C SER A 49 -0.95 -5.65 3.74
N ILE A 50 -1.09 -6.97 3.62
CA ILE A 50 -2.37 -7.69 3.81
C ILE A 50 -2.82 -7.61 5.27
N VAL A 51 -1.92 -7.76 6.24
CA VAL A 51 -2.22 -7.59 7.67
C VAL A 51 -2.71 -6.17 7.95
N ARG A 52 -2.04 -5.17 7.36
CA ARG A 52 -2.44 -3.77 7.50
C ARG A 52 -3.80 -3.50 6.87
N LEU A 53 -4.04 -4.06 5.70
CA LEU A 53 -5.30 -3.95 4.98
C LEU A 53 -6.47 -4.51 5.80
N LYS A 54 -6.31 -5.67 6.46
CA LYS A 54 -7.35 -6.26 7.32
C LYS A 54 -7.77 -5.36 8.48
N ASN A 55 -6.87 -4.50 8.95
CA ASN A 55 -7.17 -3.53 10.02
C ASN A 55 -7.90 -2.28 9.50
N LEU A 56 -8.01 -2.11 8.18
CA LEU A 56 -8.59 -0.94 7.53
C LEU A 56 -9.94 -1.31 6.89
N ASN A 57 -11.02 -1.21 7.66
CA ASN A 57 -12.40 -1.48 7.21
C ASN A 57 -12.99 -0.35 6.35
N ARG A 58 -12.28 0.11 5.32
CA ARG A 58 -12.69 1.22 4.47
C ARG A 58 -12.89 0.76 3.03
N ARG A 59 -14.14 0.79 2.53
CA ARG A 59 -14.51 0.37 1.16
C ARG A 59 -13.73 1.06 0.04
N THR A 60 -13.23 2.28 0.28
CA THR A 60 -12.40 3.01 -0.68
C THR A 60 -11.08 2.29 -0.97
N VAL A 61 -10.60 1.47 -0.04
CA VAL A 61 -9.34 0.71 -0.17
C VAL A 61 -9.55 -0.58 -0.96
N ASP A 62 -10.79 -1.07 -1.15
CA ASP A 62 -11.05 -2.35 -1.84
C ASP A 62 -10.48 -2.39 -3.27
N VAL A 63 -10.48 -1.27 -3.99
CA VAL A 63 -9.90 -1.18 -5.35
C VAL A 63 -8.38 -1.33 -5.33
N ILE A 64 -7.72 -0.80 -4.28
CA ILE A 64 -6.27 -0.94 -4.12
C ILE A 64 -5.95 -2.33 -3.57
N ALA A 65 -6.78 -2.84 -2.67
CA ALA A 65 -6.71 -4.18 -2.12
C ALA A 65 -6.75 -5.25 -3.23
N SER A 66 -7.67 -5.16 -4.19
CA SER A 66 -7.76 -6.13 -5.28
C SER A 66 -6.45 -6.20 -6.07
N ARG A 67 -5.81 -5.05 -6.33
CA ARG A 67 -4.49 -5.00 -6.99
C ARG A 67 -3.40 -5.57 -6.10
N LEU A 68 -3.40 -5.23 -4.82
CA LEU A 68 -2.45 -5.75 -3.84
C LEU A 68 -2.54 -7.27 -3.72
N TYR A 69 -3.74 -7.85 -3.65
CA TYR A 69 -3.97 -9.31 -3.62
C TYR A 69 -3.48 -9.99 -4.91
N PHE A 70 -3.66 -9.35 -6.07
CA PHE A 70 -3.11 -9.86 -7.33
C PHE A 70 -1.58 -9.94 -7.28
N TYR A 71 -0.91 -8.85 -6.90
CA TYR A 71 0.55 -8.83 -6.81
C TYR A 71 1.10 -9.68 -5.66
N TYR A 72 0.32 -9.84 -4.57
CA TYR A 72 0.61 -10.79 -3.50
C TYR A 72 0.66 -12.20 -4.09
N SER A 73 -0.40 -12.67 -4.75
CA SER A 73 -0.41 -13.99 -5.41
C SER A 73 0.74 -14.15 -6.40
N TYR A 74 0.99 -13.13 -7.23
CA TYR A 74 2.08 -13.14 -8.21
C TYR A 74 3.46 -13.26 -7.55
N SER A 75 3.70 -12.59 -6.43
CA SER A 75 4.97 -12.70 -5.70
C SER A 75 5.23 -14.11 -5.13
N TYR A 76 4.17 -14.81 -4.71
CA TYR A 76 4.26 -16.20 -4.26
C TYR A 76 4.41 -17.18 -5.42
N GLU A 77 3.78 -16.91 -6.56
CA GLU A 77 3.95 -17.68 -7.80
C GLU A 77 5.40 -17.61 -8.30
N LEU A 78 5.98 -16.41 -8.32
CA LEU A 78 7.38 -16.21 -8.72
C LEU A 78 8.39 -16.89 -7.80
N THR A 79 8.04 -17.07 -6.52
CA THR A 79 8.90 -17.76 -5.54
C THR A 79 8.66 -19.28 -5.54
N GLY A 80 7.61 -19.76 -6.22
CA GLY A 80 7.21 -21.18 -6.22
C GLY A 80 6.44 -21.62 -4.97
N ASP A 81 6.16 -20.70 -4.04
CA ASP A 81 5.52 -20.96 -2.74
C ASP A 81 3.99 -20.80 -2.78
N LEU A 82 3.38 -20.97 -3.96
CA LEU A 82 1.93 -20.81 -4.18
C LEU A 82 1.07 -21.72 -3.28
N ALA A 83 1.64 -22.84 -2.82
CA ALA A 83 0.98 -23.77 -1.90
C ALA A 83 0.72 -23.15 -0.51
N GLU A 84 1.56 -22.23 -0.03
CA GLU A 84 1.40 -21.62 1.30
C GLU A 84 0.18 -20.68 1.39
N ILE A 85 -0.30 -20.18 0.26
CA ILE A 85 -1.42 -19.22 0.22
C ILE A 85 -2.75 -19.85 -0.22
N ARG A 86 -2.73 -21.12 -0.64
CA ARG A 86 -3.91 -21.87 -1.12
C ARG A 86 -4.32 -23.04 -0.22
N GLY A 87 -3.48 -23.43 0.74
CA GLY A 87 -3.81 -24.39 1.79
C GLY A 87 -4.55 -23.74 2.95
#